data_AF-A0ABD5JPL5-F1
#
_entry.id   AF-A0ABD5JPL5-F1
#
_cell.length_a   1.000
_cell.length_b   1.000
_cell.length_c   1.000
_cell.angle_alpha   90.00
_cell.angle_beta   90.00
_cell.angle_gamma   90.00
#
_symmetry.space_group_name_H-M   'P 1'
#
loop_
_entity.id
_entity.type
_entity.pdbx_description
1 polymer ?
#
loop_
_entity_poly.entity_id
_entity_poly.type
_entity_poly.pdbx_seq_one_letter_code
_entity_poly.pdbx_strand_id
1 'polypeptide(L)'
;MIDNALLHLGEEPRFNQIKTEDIKPAVQTAIAEARGQIAAVKAQTHTGWANTVERLTGITERVGRIWGVVSHLNSVVDTPELRAVYN
;
A
#
# COMPACT_ATOMS: atom_id res chain seq x y z
N MET A 1 -15.63 -10.78 -6.30
CA MET A 1 -14.64 -10.31 -5.33
C MET A 1 -14.74 -8.80 -5.28
N ILE A 2 -14.74 -8.21 -4.09
CA ILE A 2 -14.83 -6.75 -3.94
C ILE A 2 -13.50 -6.16 -4.44
N ASP A 3 -13.58 -5.35 -5.49
CA ASP A 3 -12.45 -4.65 -6.09
C ASP A 3 -12.08 -3.46 -5.19
N ASN A 4 -10.94 -3.54 -4.51
CA ASN A 4 -10.51 -2.51 -3.56
C ASN A 4 -9.65 -1.46 -4.28
N ALA A 5 -10.16 -0.24 -4.40
CA ALA A 5 -9.51 0.84 -5.15
C ALA A 5 -8.08 1.16 -4.65
N LEU A 6 -7.79 0.94 -3.36
CA LEU A 6 -6.44 1.15 -2.81
C LEU A 6 -5.45 0.07 -3.25
N LEU A 7 -5.89 -1.14 -3.57
CA LEU A 7 -5.01 -2.20 -4.08
C LEU A 7 -4.72 -2.04 -5.59
N HIS A 8 -5.52 -1.23 -6.28
CA HIS A 8 -5.47 -1.01 -7.72
C HIS A 8 -5.36 0.48 -8.08
N LEU A 9 -4.37 1.15 -7.48
CA LEU A 9 -4.03 2.53 -7.80
C LEU A 9 -3.58 2.63 -9.27
N GLY A 10 -4.21 3.53 -10.02
CA GLY A 10 -3.73 3.94 -11.34
C GLY A 10 -2.52 4.88 -11.22
N GLU A 11 -2.28 5.67 -12.26
CA GLU A 11 -1.36 6.82 -12.18
C GLU A 11 -1.88 7.81 -11.13
N GLU A 12 -3.18 8.11 -11.19
CA GLU A 12 -3.89 8.95 -10.23
C GLU A 12 -4.81 8.11 -9.32
N PRO A 13 -4.83 8.37 -7.99
CA PRO A 13 -5.77 7.72 -7.08
C PRO A 13 -7.22 8.14 -7.37
N ARG A 14 -8.12 7.16 -7.51
CA ARG A 14 -9.56 7.39 -7.65
C ARG A 14 -10.19 7.64 -6.28
N PHE A 15 -9.93 8.82 -5.69
CA PHE A 15 -10.33 9.14 -4.32
C PHE A 15 -11.83 8.97 -4.05
N ASN A 16 -12.68 9.26 -5.04
CA ASN A 16 -14.13 9.10 -4.95
C ASN A 16 -14.60 7.63 -4.83
N GLN A 17 -13.74 6.66 -5.08
CA GLN A 17 -14.03 5.22 -4.95
C GLN A 17 -13.51 4.62 -3.65
N ILE A 18 -12.75 5.39 -2.85
CA ILE A 18 -12.16 4.89 -1.60
C ILE A 18 -13.21 5.00 -0.49
N LYS A 19 -13.49 3.88 0.16
CA LYS A 19 -14.34 3.82 1.36
C LYS A 19 -13.49 3.56 2.59
N THR A 20 -13.90 4.12 3.72
CA THR A 20 -13.20 3.95 5.00
C THR A 20 -13.07 2.47 5.40
N GLU A 21 -14.12 1.67 5.14
CA GLU A 21 -14.13 0.23 5.43
C GLU A 21 -13.09 -0.59 4.64
N ASP A 22 -12.66 -0.08 3.48
CA ASP A 22 -11.71 -0.74 2.58
C ASP A 22 -10.24 -0.44 2.95
N ILE A 23 -9.98 0.57 3.77
CA ILE A 23 -8.62 1.03 4.11
C ILE A 23 -7.85 -0.05 4.88
N LYS A 24 -8.41 -0.53 5.99
CA LYS A 24 -7.72 -1.51 6.84
C LYS A 24 -7.42 -2.81 6.10
N PRO A 25 -8.37 -3.43 5.37
CA PRO A 25 -8.09 -4.59 4.53
C PRO A 25 -6.98 -4.32 3.50
N ALA A 26 -7.03 -3.20 2.77
CA ALA A 26 -6.03 -2.89 1.75
C ALA A 26 -4.62 -2.76 2.33
N VAL A 27 -4.47 -2.01 3.43
CA VAL A 27 -3.18 -1.79 4.07
C VAL A 27 -2.63 -3.10 4.62
N GLN A 28 -3.46 -3.94 5.24
CA GLN A 28 -3.04 -5.26 5.74
C GLN A 28 -2.58 -6.18 4.61
N THR A 29 -3.32 -6.22 3.49
CA THR A 29 -2.93 -6.98 2.30
C THR A 29 -1.61 -6.48 1.74
N ALA A 30 -1.45 -5.16 1.58
CA ALA A 30 -0.22 -4.59 1.03
C ALA A 30 1.01 -4.89 1.90
N ILE A 31 0.87 -4.82 3.23
CA ILE A 31 1.94 -5.16 4.17
C ILE A 31 2.27 -6.66 4.13
N ALA A 32 1.26 -7.53 4.07
CA ALA A 32 1.46 -8.98 4.00
C ALA A 32 2.20 -9.38 2.72
N GLU A 33 1.78 -8.85 1.58
CA GLU A 33 2.43 -9.04 0.29
C GLU A 33 3.87 -8.53 0.31
N ALA A 34 4.09 -7.32 0.82
CA ALA A 34 5.42 -6.73 0.92
C ALA A 34 6.37 -7.58 1.78
N ARG A 35 5.90 -8.07 2.94
CA ARG A 35 6.69 -8.96 3.80
C ARG A 35 7.07 -10.25 3.09
N GLY A 36 6.14 -10.87 2.37
CA GLY A 36 6.42 -12.08 1.58
C GLY A 36 7.46 -11.83 0.48
N GLN A 37 7.34 -10.71 -0.24
CA GLN A 37 8.27 -10.36 -1.31
C GLN A 37 9.67 -9.99 -0.78
N ILE A 38 9.75 -9.27 0.35
CA ILE A 38 11.02 -8.97 1.02
C ILE A 38 11.69 -10.25 1.51
N ALA A 39 10.93 -11.20 2.06
CA ALA A 39 11.47 -12.50 2.47
C ALA A 39 12.07 -13.27 1.28
N ALA A 40 11.43 -13.20 0.10
CA ALA A 40 11.98 -13.78 -1.12
C ALA A 40 13.28 -13.10 -1.58
N VAL A 41 13.34 -11.75 -1.54
CA VAL A 41 14.59 -11.02 -1.84
C VAL A 41 15.69 -11.42 -0.85
N LYS A 42 15.37 -11.59 0.44
CA LYS A 42 16.34 -11.99 1.46
C LYS A 42 16.87 -13.41 1.25
N ALA A 43 16.06 -14.32 0.71
CA ALA A 43 16.42 -15.72 0.51
C ALA A 43 17.24 -15.98 -0.77
N GLN A 44 17.44 -14.97 -1.62
CA GLN A 44 18.15 -15.15 -2.89
C GLN A 44 19.65 -15.42 -2.70
N THR A 45 20.24 -16.22 -3.60
CA THR A 45 21.66 -16.61 -3.54
C THR A 45 22.59 -15.64 -4.24
N HIS A 46 22.08 -14.78 -5.12
CA HIS A 46 22.86 -13.82 -5.90
C HIS A 46 22.27 -12.43 -5.76
N THR A 47 23.10 -11.44 -5.43
CA THR A 47 22.68 -10.06 -5.24
C THR A 47 23.21 -9.17 -6.36
N GLY A 48 22.35 -8.30 -6.83
CA GLY A 48 22.63 -7.28 -7.82
C GLY A 48 21.64 -6.13 -7.69
N TRP A 49 21.92 -5.03 -8.37
CA TRP A 49 21.10 -3.82 -8.27
C TRP A 49 19.62 -4.09 -8.60
N ALA A 50 19.35 -4.70 -9.75
CA ALA A 50 17.98 -4.97 -10.21
C ALA A 50 17.22 -5.94 -9.30
N ASN A 51 17.86 -7.03 -8.85
CA ASN A 51 17.18 -8.07 -8.07
C ASN A 51 17.04 -7.73 -6.57
N THR A 52 17.79 -6.74 -6.09
CA THR A 52 17.81 -6.34 -4.68
C THR A 52 17.27 -4.93 -4.52
N VAL A 53 17.97 -3.92 -5.03
CA VAL A 53 17.65 -2.51 -4.79
C VAL A 53 16.35 -2.13 -5.50
N GLU A 54 16.27 -2.31 -6.82
CA GLU A 54 15.07 -1.94 -7.59
C GLU A 54 13.85 -2.73 -7.12
N ARG A 55 14.04 -4.02 -6.82
CA ARG A 55 12.96 -4.86 -6.31
C ARG A 55 12.47 -4.40 -4.94
N LEU A 56 13.37 -4.10 -4.00
CA LEU A 56 12.98 -3.56 -2.69
C LEU A 56 12.27 -2.22 -2.83
N THR A 57 12.80 -1.32 -3.68
CA THR A 57 12.16 -0.03 -3.98
C THR A 57 10.74 -0.22 -4.47
N GLY A 58 10.51 -1.09 -5.46
CA GLY A 58 9.16 -1.36 -5.98
C GLY A 58 8.20 -1.93 -4.92
N ILE A 59 8.69 -2.82 -4.07
CA ILE A 59 7.90 -3.40 -2.96
C ILE A 59 7.48 -2.30 -1.98
N THR A 60 8.44 -1.49 -1.52
CA THR A 60 8.19 -0.45 -0.52
C THR A 60 7.39 0.71 -1.08
N GLU A 61 7.61 1.07 -2.35
CA GLU A 61 6.87 2.12 -3.05
C GLU A 61 5.39 1.79 -3.13
N ARG A 62 5.02 0.53 -3.39
CA ARG A 62 3.61 0.13 -3.41
C ARG A 62 2.93 0.38 -2.06
N VAL A 63 3.57 0.01 -0.95
CA VAL A 63 3.04 0.27 0.40
C VAL A 63 2.98 1.78 0.67
N GLY A 64 4.04 2.50 0.31
CA GLY A 64 4.15 3.95 0.45
C GLY A 64 3.05 4.70 -0.29
N ARG A 65 2.75 4.34 -1.54
CA ARG A 65 1.67 4.94 -2.34
C ARG A 65 0.30 4.73 -1.70
N ILE A 66 0.00 3.51 -1.24
CA ILE A 66 -1.28 3.20 -0.57
C ILE A 66 -1.42 4.04 0.71
N TRP A 67 -0.38 4.07 1.55
CA TRP A 67 -0.41 4.85 2.78
C TRP A 67 -0.46 6.36 2.51
N GLY A 68 0.23 6.85 1.48
CA GLY A 68 0.19 8.25 1.07
C GLY A 68 -1.21 8.72 0.71
N VAL A 69 -1.99 7.89 0.00
CA VAL A 69 -3.40 8.17 -0.32
C VAL A 69 -4.26 8.25 0.94
N VAL A 70 -4.09 7.29 1.87
CA VAL A 70 -4.83 7.26 3.14
C VAL A 70 -4.48 8.46 4.02
N SER A 71 -3.20 8.80 4.12
CA SER A 71 -2.70 9.97 4.85
C SER A 71 -3.20 11.28 4.25
N HIS A 72 -3.24 11.38 2.92
CA HIS A 72 -3.80 12.53 2.23
C HIS A 72 -5.28 12.73 2.60
N LEU A 73 -6.10 11.67 2.52
CA LEU A 73 -7.52 11.74 2.92
C LEU A 73 -7.66 12.20 4.39
N ASN A 74 -6.87 11.64 5.29
CA ASN A 74 -6.87 12.04 6.70
C ASN A 74 -6.46 13.52 6.89
N SER A 75 -5.62 14.06 6.00
CA SER A 75 -5.17 15.45 6.07
C SER A 75 -6.15 16.47 5.48
N VAL A 76 -6.97 16.09 4.49
CA VAL A 76 -7.80 17.06 3.73
C VAL A 76 -9.30 16.86 3.89
N VAL A 77 -9.73 15.69 4.36
CA VAL A 77 -11.14 15.32 4.53
C VAL A 77 -11.32 14.40 5.75
N ASP A 78 -10.76 14.83 6.88
CA ASP A 78 -10.88 14.12 8.15
C ASP A 78 -12.34 13.94 8.59
N THR A 79 -12.65 12.73 9.05
CA THR A 79 -13.95 12.34 9.62
C THR A 79 -13.71 11.42 10.81
N PRO A 80 -14.63 11.33 11.80
CA PRO A 80 -14.49 10.42 12.94
C PRO A 80 -14.24 8.96 12.51
N GLU A 81 -14.92 8.50 11.46
CA GLU A 81 -14.79 7.16 10.91
C GLU A 81 -13.40 6.94 10.30
N LEU A 82 -12.90 7.90 9.51
CA LEU A 82 -11.56 7.83 8.91
C LEU A 82 -10.47 7.84 9.98
N ARG A 83 -10.60 8.73 10.98
CA ARG A 83 -9.65 8.85 12.09
C ARG A 83 -9.56 7.57 12.92
N ALA A 84 -10.68 6.88 13.11
CA ALA A 84 -10.73 5.60 13.82
C ALA A 84 -10.01 4.47 13.08
N VAL A 85 -9.88 4.56 11.75
CA VAL A 85 -9.14 3.59 10.93
C VAL A 85 -7.67 4.01 10.75
N TYR A 86 -7.37 5.30 10.80
CA TYR A 86 -6.03 5.85 10.63
C TYR A 86 -5.11 5.63 11.84
N ASN A 87 -5.64 5.76 13.06
CA ASN A 87 -4.90 5.61 14.33
C ASN A 87 -4.73 4.16 14.78
#